data_AF-A0A9X6AJF8-F1
#
_entry.id   AF-A0A9X6AJF8-F1
#
_cell.length_a   1.000
_cell.length_b   1.000
_cell.length_c   1.000
_cell.angle_alpha   90.00
_cell.angle_beta   90.00
_cell.angle_gamma   90.00
#
_symmetry.space_group_name_H-M   'P 1'
#
loop_
_entity.id
_entity.type
_entity.pdbx_description
1 polymer ?
#
loop_
_entity_poly.entity_id
_entity_poly.type
_entity_poly.pdbx_seq_one_letter_code
_entity_poly.pdbx_strand_id
1 'polypeptide(L)'
;ARRSLLEQLPFPVGYGVELGMLVDALHLVGLDALAQVDVGVRKHRHQDGQALGRMSAAIYRTAQLRLARGHLIRPALTQFERGGDGFEPRTYSVDTEERPPMVEISEYQKRRAA
;
A
#
# COMPACT_ATOMS: atom_id res chain seq x y z
N ALA A 1 -7.03 -14.70 1.43
CA ALA A 1 -8.27 -14.05 1.95
C ALA A 1 -9.46 -14.45 1.09
N ARG A 2 -10.68 -14.43 1.66
CA ARG A 2 -11.91 -14.73 0.90
C ARG A 2 -12.24 -13.58 -0.05
N ARG A 3 -12.76 -13.89 -1.24
CA ARG A 3 -13.20 -12.88 -2.22
C ARG A 3 -14.21 -11.90 -1.63
N SER A 4 -15.16 -12.40 -0.85
CA SER A 4 -16.22 -11.59 -0.22
C SER A 4 -15.69 -10.49 0.69
N LEU A 5 -14.54 -10.68 1.32
CA LEU A 5 -13.86 -9.62 2.08
C LEU A 5 -13.15 -8.65 1.12
N LEU A 6 -12.31 -9.19 0.23
CA LEU A 6 -11.46 -8.38 -0.65
C LEU A 6 -12.26 -7.43 -1.55
N GLU A 7 -13.43 -7.84 -2.02
CA GLU A 7 -14.23 -6.99 -2.90
C GLU A 7 -14.81 -5.74 -2.20
N GLN A 8 -14.88 -5.75 -0.86
CA GLN A 8 -15.37 -4.64 -0.03
C GLN A 8 -14.28 -3.67 0.39
N LEU A 9 -13.00 -4.02 0.21
CA LEU A 9 -11.88 -3.18 0.63
C LEU A 9 -11.43 -2.27 -0.52
N PRO A 10 -11.07 -1.01 -0.27
CA PRO A 10 -10.32 -0.21 -1.23
C PRO A 10 -8.88 -0.75 -1.37
N PHE A 11 -8.23 -0.45 -2.50
CA PHE A 11 -6.88 -0.93 -2.80
C PHE A 11 -5.93 0.25 -3.09
N PRO A 12 -5.06 0.62 -2.13
CA PRO A 12 -3.97 1.55 -2.40
C PRO A 12 -3.09 1.00 -3.54
N VAL A 13 -2.69 1.86 -4.47
CA VAL A 13 -1.77 1.48 -5.54
C VAL A 13 -0.33 1.48 -5.00
N GLY A 14 0.47 0.51 -5.42
CA GLY A 14 1.88 0.39 -5.05
C GLY A 14 2.09 -0.27 -3.69
N TYR A 15 3.21 0.06 -3.04
CA TYR A 15 3.70 -0.64 -1.84
C TYR A 15 2.88 -0.40 -0.57
N GLY A 16 1.87 0.48 -0.62
CA GLY A 16 0.95 0.68 0.50
C GLY A 16 -0.14 -0.38 0.62
N VAL A 17 -0.31 -1.24 -0.40
CA VAL A 17 -1.47 -2.14 -0.52
C VAL A 17 -1.58 -3.11 0.65
N GLU A 18 -0.50 -3.77 1.06
CA GLU A 18 -0.57 -4.77 2.14
C GLU A 18 -0.94 -4.14 3.49
N LEU A 19 -0.38 -2.98 3.80
CA LEU A 19 -0.72 -2.25 5.03
C LEU A 19 -2.17 -1.78 5.01
N GLY A 20 -2.61 -1.16 3.90
CA GLY A 20 -3.98 -0.69 3.74
C GLY A 20 -4.97 -1.84 3.91
N MET A 21 -4.74 -2.96 3.23
CA MET A 21 -5.57 -4.16 3.35
C MET A 21 -5.61 -4.71 4.78
N LEU A 22 -4.49 -4.73 5.50
CA LEU A 22 -4.44 -5.21 6.88
C LEU A 22 -5.29 -4.34 7.81
N VAL A 23 -5.14 -3.02 7.72
CA VAL A 23 -5.88 -2.05 8.54
C VAL A 23 -7.37 -2.07 8.19
N ASP A 24 -7.71 -2.07 6.91
CA ASP A 24 -9.10 -2.02 6.46
C ASP A 24 -9.83 -3.34 6.75
N ALA A 25 -9.15 -4.48 6.60
CA ALA A 25 -9.71 -5.77 7.01
C ALA A 25 -9.94 -5.83 8.53
N LEU A 26 -8.98 -5.35 9.33
CA LEU A 26 -9.14 -5.29 10.78
C LEU A 26 -10.38 -4.45 11.17
N HIS A 27 -10.58 -3.30 10.54
CA HIS A 27 -11.75 -2.45 10.80
C HIS A 27 -13.06 -3.10 10.33
N LEU A 28 -13.07 -3.81 9.21
CA LEU A 28 -14.30 -4.36 8.62
C LEU A 28 -14.75 -5.67 9.28
N VAL A 29 -13.82 -6.58 9.60
CA VAL A 29 -14.16 -7.94 10.08
C VAL A 29 -13.61 -8.27 11.47
N GLY A 30 -12.88 -7.35 12.10
CA GLY A 30 -12.30 -7.55 13.43
C GLY A 30 -11.10 -8.50 13.45
N LEU A 31 -10.43 -8.55 14.61
CA LEU A 31 -9.21 -9.34 14.78
C LEU A 31 -9.46 -10.85 14.70
N ASP A 32 -10.62 -11.32 15.16
CA ASP A 32 -11.00 -12.75 15.16
C ASP A 32 -11.08 -13.35 13.74
N ALA A 33 -11.24 -12.50 12.72
CA ALA A 33 -11.24 -12.90 11.32
C ALA A 33 -9.84 -12.88 10.67
N LEU A 34 -8.80 -12.49 11.41
CA LEU A 34 -7.42 -12.44 10.96
C LEU A 34 -6.61 -13.56 11.62
N ALA A 35 -5.73 -14.18 10.84
CA ALA A 35 -4.81 -15.21 11.32
C ALA A 35 -3.43 -15.03 10.70
N GLN A 36 -2.40 -15.44 11.44
CA GLN A 36 -1.03 -15.55 10.94
C GLN A 36 -0.68 -17.03 10.82
N VAL A 37 0.08 -17.38 9.78
CA VAL A 37 0.49 -18.76 9.50
C VAL A 37 2.00 -18.76 9.29
N ASP A 38 2.69 -19.70 9.93
CA ASP A 38 4.10 -19.92 9.68
C ASP A 38 4.31 -20.52 8.27
N VAL A 39 5.15 -19.85 7.48
CA VAL A 39 5.49 -20.24 6.12
C VAL A 39 6.93 -20.77 6.00
N GLY A 40 7.63 -20.91 7.14
CA GLY A 40 9.04 -21.28 7.20
C GLY A 40 9.93 -20.20 6.61
N VAL A 41 10.89 -20.59 5.76
CA VAL A 41 11.90 -19.68 5.20
C VAL A 41 11.47 -19.18 3.82
N ARG A 42 11.26 -17.88 3.72
CA ARG A 42 11.05 -17.19 2.44
C ARG A 42 12.31 -16.43 2.03
N LYS A 43 12.85 -16.77 0.86
CA LYS A 43 13.91 -15.98 0.19
C LYS A 43 13.27 -15.06 -0.84
N HIS A 44 13.71 -13.81 -0.89
CA HIS A 44 13.28 -12.84 -1.89
C HIS A 44 14.49 -12.03 -2.37
N ARG A 45 14.32 -11.32 -3.49
CA ARG A 45 15.37 -10.43 -4.00
C ARG A 45 15.62 -9.30 -3.00
N HIS A 46 16.89 -8.94 -2.81
CA HIS A 46 17.27 -7.76 -2.06
C HIS A 46 17.00 -6.50 -2.88
N GLN A 47 16.39 -5.51 -2.25
CA GLN A 47 16.21 -4.17 -2.80
C GLN A 47 17.34 -3.29 -2.27
N ASP A 48 17.82 -2.35 -3.08
CA ASP A 48 18.78 -1.36 -2.60
C ASP A 48 18.12 -0.39 -1.60
N GLY A 49 18.94 0.33 -0.83
CA GLY A 49 18.46 1.26 0.19
C GLY A 49 17.58 2.39 -0.37
N GLN A 50 17.83 2.84 -1.60
CA GLN A 50 17.03 3.88 -2.21
C GLN A 50 15.64 3.36 -2.57
N ALA A 51 15.56 2.16 -3.14
CA ALA A 51 14.32 1.45 -3.41
C ALA A 51 13.52 1.23 -2.12
N LEU A 52 14.17 0.78 -1.04
CA LEU A 52 13.52 0.63 0.27
C LEU A 52 12.99 1.96 0.82
N GLY A 53 13.72 3.06 0.64
CA GLY A 53 13.24 4.40 1.02
C GLY A 53 11.96 4.81 0.28
N ARG A 54 11.89 4.54 -1.03
CA ARG A 54 10.67 4.80 -1.83
C ARG A 54 9.50 3.93 -1.40
N MET A 55 9.73 2.64 -1.14
CA MET A 55 8.71 1.73 -0.61
C MET A 55 8.20 2.21 0.75
N SER A 56 9.10 2.61 1.64
CA SER A 56 8.76 3.15 2.97
C SER A 56 7.91 4.41 2.87
N ALA A 57 8.17 5.29 1.91
CA ALA A 57 7.37 6.50 1.71
C ALA A 57 5.92 6.17 1.28
N ALA A 58 5.74 5.18 0.42
CA ALA A 58 4.41 4.71 0.03
C ALA A 58 3.65 4.07 1.21
N ILE A 59 4.31 3.20 1.99
CA ILE A 59 3.73 2.58 3.19
C ILE A 59 3.33 3.64 4.22
N TYR A 60 4.24 4.58 4.50
CA TYR A 60 4.00 5.67 5.46
C TYR A 60 2.82 6.54 5.02
N ARG A 61 2.72 6.84 3.72
CA ARG A 61 1.58 7.57 3.17
C ARG A 61 0.26 6.84 3.43
N THR A 62 0.18 5.55 3.12
CA THR A 62 -1.04 4.76 3.37
C THR A 62 -1.39 4.74 4.86
N ALA A 63 -0.41 4.60 5.76
CA ALA A 63 -0.62 4.68 7.20
C ALA A 63 -1.24 6.02 7.61
N GLN A 64 -0.70 7.12 7.09
CA GLN A 64 -1.15 8.47 7.41
C GLN A 64 -2.58 8.76 6.92
N LEU A 65 -2.96 8.24 5.76
CA LEU A 65 -4.34 8.32 5.25
C LEU A 65 -5.33 7.62 6.20
N ARG A 66 -4.99 6.44 6.71
CA ARG A 66 -5.84 5.69 7.64
C ARG A 66 -5.90 6.30 9.05
N LEU A 67 -4.87 7.03 9.47
CA LEU A 67 -4.86 7.77 10.74
C LEU A 67 -5.70 9.07 10.71
N ALA A 68 -6.35 9.40 9.59
CA ALA A 68 -7.07 10.67 9.37
C ALA A 68 -6.21 11.93 9.65
N ARG A 69 -4.87 11.79 9.60
CA ARG A 69 -3.92 12.91 9.77
C ARG A 69 -3.67 13.58 8.42
N GLY A 70 -4.72 14.19 7.87
CA GLY A 70 -4.81 14.68 6.48
C GLY A 70 -3.85 15.80 6.05
N HIS A 71 -2.86 16.19 6.83
CA HIS A 71 -2.14 17.46 6.63
C HIS A 71 -0.65 17.36 6.24
N LEU A 72 -0.05 16.16 6.16
CA LEU A 72 1.41 16.05 6.06
C LEU A 72 1.92 14.96 5.10
N ILE A 73 1.33 14.82 3.92
CA ILE A 73 1.88 13.89 2.92
C ILE A 73 2.20 14.64 1.63
N ARG A 74 3.47 15.02 1.50
CA ARG A 74 4.00 15.36 0.18
C ARG A 74 3.98 14.07 -0.65
N PRO A 75 3.37 14.05 -1.85
CA PRO A 75 3.32 12.87 -2.71
C PRO A 75 4.66 12.65 -3.43
N ALA A 76 5.76 12.94 -2.73
CA ALA A 76 7.11 12.89 -3.28
C ALA A 76 8.13 12.65 -2.16
N LEU A 77 9.18 11.90 -2.50
CA LEU A 77 10.33 11.64 -1.67
C LEU A 77 11.58 12.17 -2.39
N THR A 78 12.35 13.04 -1.74
CA THR A 78 13.67 13.44 -2.22
C THR A 78 14.73 12.59 -1.54
N GLN A 79 15.54 11.89 -2.33
CA GLN A 79 16.69 11.12 -1.90
C GLN A 79 17.97 11.77 -2.42
N PHE A 80 19.07 11.63 -1.68
CA PHE A 80 20.37 12.16 -2.09
C PHE A 80 21.23 11.00 -2.59
N GLU A 81 21.52 10.99 -3.89
CA GLU A 81 22.31 9.95 -4.55
C GLU A 81 23.74 10.42 -4.73
N ARG A 82 24.69 9.49 -4.61
CA ARG A 82 26.10 9.82 -4.83
C ARG A 82 26.36 9.97 -6.34
N GLY A 83 26.70 11.18 -6.76
CA GLY A 83 27.18 11.53 -8.10
C GLY A 83 28.71 11.70 -8.13
N GLY A 84 29.22 12.26 -9.23
CA GLY A 84 30.66 12.50 -9.43
C GLY A 84 31.24 13.54 -8.48
N ASP A 85 30.49 14.62 -8.23
CA ASP A 85 30.95 15.78 -7.45
C ASP A 85 30.34 15.84 -6.03
N GLY A 86 29.69 14.77 -5.57
CA GLY A 86 29.09 14.72 -4.23
C GLY A 86 27.73 14.02 -4.19
N PHE A 87 26.78 14.60 -3.48
CA PHE A 87 25.41 14.10 -3.37
C PHE A 87 24.45 14.98 -4.16
N GLU A 88 23.67 14.37 -5.03
CA GLU A 88 22.68 15.03 -5.89
C GLU A 88 21.26 14.69 -5.42
N PRO A 89 20.37 15.69 -5.26
CA PRO A 89 18.99 15.43 -4.90
C PRO A 89 18.22 14.84 -6.09
N ARG A 90 17.51 13.73 -5.85
CA ARG A 90 16.56 13.13 -6.79
C ARG A 90 15.21 12.98 -6.14
N THR A 91 14.18 13.52 -6.79
CA THR A 91 12.81 13.48 -6.28
C THR A 91 12.00 12.45 -7.04
N TYR A 92 11.37 11.56 -6.28
CA TYR A 92 10.53 10.48 -6.76
C TYR A 92 9.09 10.73 -6.35
N SER A 93 8.15 10.44 -7.24
CA SER A 93 6.72 10.42 -6.89
C SER A 93 6.43 9.28 -5.92
N VAL A 94 5.51 9.52 -4.99
CA VAL A 94 4.95 8.50 -4.12
C VAL A 94 3.52 8.24 -4.59
N ASP A 95 3.18 6.98 -4.85
CA ASP A 95 1.86 6.59 -5.36
C ASP A 95 0.75 7.12 -4.46
N THR A 96 -0.17 7.87 -5.08
CA THR A 96 -1.28 8.50 -4.36
C THR A 96 -2.63 7.85 -4.56
N GLU A 97 -2.74 7.06 -5.61
CA GLU A 97 -3.98 6.48 -6.08
C GLU A 97 -4.48 5.37 -5.15
N GLU A 98 -5.80 5.32 -4.99
CA GLU A 98 -6.50 4.25 -4.32
C GLU A 98 -7.66 3.82 -5.21
N ARG A 99 -7.73 2.53 -5.52
CA ARG A 99 -8.84 1.95 -6.28
C ARG A 99 -10.02 1.75 -5.31
N PRO A 100 -11.25 2.08 -5.73
CA PRO A 100 -12.41 1.87 -4.88
C PRO A 100 -12.64 0.36 -4.65
N PRO A 101 -13.43 -0.01 -3.63
CA PRO A 101 -13.91 -1.37 -3.47
C PRO A 101 -14.45 -1.94 -4.78
N MET A 102 -14.08 -3.18 -5.11
CA MET A 102 -14.53 -3.82 -6.35
C MET A 102 -16.06 -3.90 -6.44
N VAL A 103 -16.75 -3.99 -5.30
CA VAL A 103 -18.22 -3.94 -5.26
C VAL A 103 -18.80 -2.62 -5.76
N GLU A 104 -18.03 -1.54 -5.84
CA GLU A 104 -18.45 -0.25 -6.40
C GLU A 104 -18.25 -0.16 -7.92
N ILE A 105 -17.53 -1.12 -8.52
CA ILE A 105 -17.29 -1.16 -9.97
C ILE A 105 -18.52 -1.74 -10.68
N SER A 106 -19.14 -0.94 -11.54
CA SER A 106 -20.38 -1.28 -12.24
C SER A 106 -20.28 -2.57 -13.06
N GLU A 107 -19.17 -2.77 -13.78
CA GLU A 107 -18.91 -3.96 -14.59
C GLU A 107 -18.80 -5.23 -13.71
N TYR A 108 -18.22 -5.09 -12.53
CA TYR A 108 -18.09 -6.19 -11.56
C TYR A 108 -19.46 -6.60 -11.01
N GLN A 109 -20.30 -5.62 -10.64
CA GLN A 109 -21.66 -5.87 -10.18
C GLN A 109 -22.50 -6.61 -11.24
N LYS A 110 -22.45 -6.14 -12.50
CA LYS A 110 -23.18 -6.77 -13.63
C LYS A 110 -22.77 -8.23 -13.83
N ARG A 111 -21.48 -8.54 -13.73
CA ARG A 111 -20.96 -9.92 -13.88
C ARG A 111 -21.39 -10.84 -12.73
N ARG A 112 -21.60 -10.32 -11.53
CA ARG A 112 -22.02 -11.12 -10.37
C ARG A 112 -23.51 -11.44 -10.38
N ALA A 113 -24.33 -10.59 -11.00
CA ALA A 113 -25.77 -10.76 -11.09
C ALA A 113 -26.21 -11.74 -12.20
N ALA A 114 -25.31 -12.05 -13.15
CA ALA A 114 -25.49 -13.05 -14.20
C ALA A 114 -25.02 -14.43 -13.74
#